data_AF-A0A3M8AKZ4-F1
#
_entry.id   AF-A0A3M8AKZ4-F1
#
_cell.length_a   1.000
_cell.length_b   1.000
_cell.length_c   1.000
_cell.angle_alpha   90.00
_cell.angle_beta   90.00
_cell.angle_gamma   90.00
#
_symmetry.space_group_name_H-M   'P 1'
#
loop_
_entity.id
_entity.type
_entity.pdbx_description
1 polymer ?
#
loop_
_entity_poly.entity_id
_entity_poly.type
_entity_poly.pdbx_seq_one_letter_code
_entity_poly.pdbx_strand_id
1 'polypeptide(L)'
;MSSTLRRWTLAGSILLAAGALTACAANPGGGDAADPVGTWGDTATRTEPSLVLADDGGLTGTDGCNRLVGSWTADGANVTFSQVASTRMACEGVDDWLSGLATAVVSGDTLTVSDASGAEIGTLERATE
;
A
#
# COMPACT_ATOMS: atom_id res chain seq x y z
N MET A 1 70.51 32.82 -14.25
CA MET A 1 70.40 33.91 -15.24
C MET A 1 69.97 33.34 -16.58
N SER A 2 69.07 34.07 -17.26
CA SER A 2 68.86 34.12 -18.71
C SER A 2 68.78 32.80 -19.48
N SER A 3 67.61 32.50 -20.06
CA SER A 3 67.29 32.81 -21.47
C SER A 3 67.05 31.46 -22.17
N THR A 4 66.15 31.26 -23.12
CA THR A 4 65.40 32.17 -23.97
C THR A 4 64.28 31.38 -24.64
N LEU A 5 63.19 32.08 -24.91
CA LEU A 5 62.00 31.63 -25.62
C LEU A 5 62.25 31.27 -27.09
N ARG A 6 61.20 30.63 -27.64
CA ARG A 6 60.85 30.32 -29.04
C ARG A 6 61.43 28.99 -29.55
N ARG A 7 60.54 28.12 -30.04
CA ARG A 7 60.12 28.18 -31.44
C ARG A 7 58.90 27.28 -31.76
N TRP A 8 57.89 27.93 -32.36
CA TRP A 8 57.08 27.52 -33.52
C TRP A 8 55.81 26.69 -33.29
N THR A 9 54.73 27.34 -33.72
CA THR A 9 53.34 26.91 -33.90
C THR A 9 53.18 25.90 -35.04
N LEU A 10 52.38 24.86 -34.85
CA LEU A 10 51.09 24.60 -35.53
C LEU A 10 50.72 23.11 -35.48
N ALA A 11 49.40 22.89 -35.49
CA ALA A 11 48.65 21.65 -35.76
C ALA A 11 48.42 20.70 -34.58
N GLY A 12 47.15 20.61 -34.16
CA GLY A 12 46.70 19.52 -33.29
C GLY A 12 45.38 19.80 -32.56
N SER A 13 44.30 19.97 -33.32
CA SER A 13 42.91 19.62 -33.00
C SER A 13 42.35 19.94 -31.60
N ILE A 14 41.42 20.90 -31.57
CA ILE A 14 40.38 21.04 -30.56
C ILE A 14 39.54 19.75 -30.55
N LEU A 15 39.46 19.09 -29.40
CA LEU A 15 38.32 18.22 -29.05
C LEU A 15 37.85 18.63 -27.65
N LEU A 16 36.83 19.49 -27.63
CA LEU A 16 35.90 19.62 -26.51
C LEU A 16 35.13 18.30 -26.38
N ALA A 17 35.41 17.52 -25.34
CA ALA A 17 34.53 16.46 -24.92
C ALA A 17 33.81 16.90 -23.64
N ALA A 18 32.70 17.60 -23.81
CA ALA A 18 31.64 17.66 -22.82
C ALA A 18 30.96 16.28 -22.80
N GLY A 19 31.17 15.50 -21.75
CA GLY A 19 30.60 14.17 -21.56
C GLY A 19 29.81 14.11 -20.26
N ALA A 20 28.52 13.82 -20.39
CA ALA A 20 27.45 14.11 -19.47
C ALA A 20 27.54 13.46 -18.07
N LEU A 21 27.08 14.21 -17.07
CA LEU A 21 26.56 13.68 -15.80
C LEU A 21 25.49 12.65 -16.12
N THR A 22 25.84 11.37 -16.06
CA THR A 22 24.84 10.30 -16.13
C THR A 22 24.23 10.18 -14.74
N ALA A 23 23.27 11.07 -14.45
CA ALA A 23 22.35 10.86 -13.35
C ALA A 23 21.51 9.64 -13.74
N CYS A 24 21.84 8.47 -13.20
CA CYS A 24 20.88 7.39 -13.11
C CYS A 24 19.78 7.87 -12.15
N ALA A 25 18.80 8.60 -12.69
CA ALA A 25 17.48 8.65 -12.10
C ALA A 25 16.91 7.23 -12.23
N ALA A 26 17.29 6.35 -11.30
CA ALA A 26 16.43 5.26 -10.94
C ALA A 26 15.19 5.94 -10.34
N ASN A 27 14.20 6.19 -11.19
CA ASN A 27 12.83 6.24 -10.72
C ASN A 27 12.49 4.78 -10.40
N PRO A 28 12.34 4.36 -9.13
CA PRO A 28 11.51 3.21 -8.82
C PRO A 28 10.06 3.65 -9.07
N GLY A 29 9.72 3.94 -10.33
CA GLY A 29 8.35 4.11 -10.78
C GLY A 29 7.77 2.71 -10.90
N GLY A 30 7.10 2.27 -9.86
CA GLY A 30 6.53 0.93 -9.76
C GLY A 30 6.97 0.20 -8.50
N GLY A 31 6.92 0.85 -7.33
CA GLY A 31 6.62 0.07 -6.14
C GLY A 31 5.19 -0.40 -6.32
N ASP A 32 4.96 -1.70 -6.33
CA ASP A 32 3.64 -2.31 -6.41
C ASP A 32 2.70 -1.50 -5.50
N ALA A 33 1.78 -0.74 -6.11
CA ALA A 33 0.72 -0.11 -5.34
C ALA A 33 0.05 -1.25 -4.59
N ALA A 34 0.10 -1.21 -3.26
CA ALA A 34 -0.31 -2.32 -2.44
C ALA A 34 -1.76 -2.68 -2.80
N ASP A 35 -1.96 -3.84 -3.43
CA ASP A 35 -3.26 -4.22 -3.99
C ASP A 35 -4.20 -4.63 -2.85
N PRO A 36 -5.26 -3.86 -2.56
CA PRO A 36 -6.20 -4.20 -1.51
C PRO A 36 -7.12 -5.37 -1.87
N VAL A 37 -7.25 -5.73 -3.16
CA VAL A 37 -8.12 -6.82 -3.61
C VAL A 37 -7.65 -8.14 -2.99
N GLY A 38 -8.62 -8.94 -2.51
CA GLY A 38 -8.38 -10.27 -1.98
C GLY A 38 -9.01 -10.51 -0.62
N THR A 39 -8.52 -11.55 0.04
CA THR A 39 -9.00 -12.03 1.33
C THR A 39 -8.04 -11.66 2.44
N TRP A 40 -8.58 -11.15 3.54
CA TRP A 40 -7.87 -10.66 4.71
C TRP A 40 -8.44 -11.33 5.96
N GLY A 41 -7.60 -11.93 6.78
CA GLY A 41 -7.97 -12.78 7.91
C GLY A 41 -8.28 -14.23 7.49
N ASP A 42 -8.44 -15.10 8.48
CA ASP A 42 -8.85 -16.48 8.25
C ASP A 42 -10.36 -16.53 7.95
N THR A 43 -10.72 -17.08 6.78
CA THR A 43 -12.12 -17.27 6.37
C THR A 43 -12.63 -18.70 6.58
N ALA A 44 -11.74 -19.63 6.98
CA ALA A 44 -12.11 -21.00 7.30
C ALA A 44 -12.94 -21.05 8.58
N THR A 45 -12.65 -20.16 9.53
CA THR A 45 -13.48 -19.95 10.72
C THR A 45 -14.37 -18.72 10.53
N ARG A 46 -15.57 -18.75 11.11
CA ARG A 46 -16.49 -17.58 11.10
C ARG A 46 -16.52 -16.84 12.44
N THR A 47 -15.59 -17.20 13.31
CA THR A 47 -15.45 -16.73 14.69
C THR A 47 -14.28 -15.77 14.86
N GLU A 48 -13.46 -15.63 13.82
CA GLU A 48 -12.38 -14.66 13.74
C GLU A 48 -12.76 -13.55 12.75
N PRO A 49 -12.20 -12.34 12.92
CA PRO A 49 -12.47 -11.24 12.01
C PRO A 49 -11.84 -11.50 10.63
N SER A 50 -12.60 -11.26 9.57
CA SER A 50 -12.13 -11.42 8.18
C SER A 50 -12.86 -10.48 7.22
N LEU A 51 -12.20 -10.10 6.14
CA LEU A 51 -12.75 -9.32 5.02
C LEU A 51 -12.39 -9.96 3.67
N VAL A 52 -13.29 -9.82 2.71
CA VAL A 52 -13.03 -10.03 1.29
C VAL A 52 -13.31 -8.70 0.59
N LEU A 53 -12.28 -8.18 -0.07
CA LEU A 53 -12.34 -6.97 -0.89
C LEU A 53 -12.34 -7.41 -2.36
N ALA A 54 -13.51 -7.39 -2.98
CA ALA A 54 -13.71 -7.80 -4.37
C ALA A 54 -13.24 -6.73 -5.34
N ASP A 55 -12.79 -7.15 -6.54
CA ASP A 55 -12.26 -6.28 -7.59
C ASP A 55 -13.27 -5.24 -8.11
N ASP A 56 -14.57 -5.54 -7.97
CA ASP A 56 -15.69 -4.66 -8.31
C ASP A 56 -15.99 -3.58 -7.25
N GLY A 57 -15.19 -3.54 -6.17
CA GLY A 57 -15.38 -2.61 -5.06
C GLY A 57 -16.35 -3.13 -3.98
N GLY A 58 -16.81 -4.37 -4.07
CA GLY A 58 -17.62 -5.02 -3.04
C GLY A 58 -16.82 -5.42 -1.79
N LEU A 59 -17.42 -5.25 -0.61
CA LEU A 59 -16.89 -5.75 0.66
C LEU A 59 -17.85 -6.78 1.25
N THR A 60 -17.30 -7.91 1.68
CA THR A 60 -18.00 -8.86 2.56
C THR A 60 -17.07 -9.29 3.70
N GLY A 61 -17.63 -9.71 4.82
CA GLY A 61 -16.81 -10.18 5.93
C GLY A 61 -17.57 -10.55 7.19
N THR A 62 -16.81 -10.70 8.26
CA THR A 62 -17.33 -10.92 9.61
C THR A 62 -16.36 -10.37 10.64
N ASP A 63 -16.87 -9.89 11.77
CA ASP A 63 -16.05 -9.53 12.93
C ASP A 63 -15.92 -10.69 13.95
N GLY A 64 -16.30 -11.91 13.54
CA GLY A 64 -16.38 -13.09 14.40
C GLY A 64 -17.75 -13.32 15.05
N CYS A 65 -18.61 -12.30 15.12
CA CYS A 65 -20.00 -12.44 15.60
C CYS A 65 -21.00 -12.03 14.52
N ASN A 66 -20.84 -10.82 13.99
CA ASN A 66 -21.67 -10.18 12.99
C ASN A 66 -21.14 -10.36 11.58
N ARG A 67 -22.06 -10.31 10.60
CA ARG A 67 -21.73 -10.28 9.17
C ARG A 67 -21.66 -8.86 8.67
N LEU A 68 -20.67 -8.58 7.84
CA LEU A 68 -20.38 -7.28 7.25
C LEU A 68 -20.61 -7.35 5.75
N VAL A 69 -21.30 -6.35 5.19
CA VAL A 69 -21.45 -6.16 3.74
C VAL A 69 -21.34 -4.68 3.43
N GLY A 70 -20.72 -4.31 2.31
CA GLY A 70 -20.61 -2.90 1.92
C GLY A 70 -19.81 -2.72 0.65
N SER A 71 -19.18 -1.55 0.53
CA SER A 71 -18.32 -1.22 -0.59
C SER A 71 -17.01 -0.61 -0.11
N TRP A 72 -15.99 -0.64 -0.95
CA TRP A 72 -14.69 -0.04 -0.67
C TRP A 72 -14.14 0.67 -1.91
N THR A 73 -13.22 1.61 -1.66
CA THR A 73 -12.43 2.28 -2.70
C THR A 73 -11.00 2.40 -2.20
N ALA A 74 -10.03 2.56 -3.10
CA ALA A 74 -8.63 2.75 -2.72
C ALA A 74 -7.97 3.93 -3.44
N ASP A 75 -7.06 4.57 -2.72
CA ASP A 75 -6.09 5.54 -3.23
C ASP A 75 -4.68 5.10 -2.81
N GLY A 76 -3.98 4.45 -3.74
CA GLY A 76 -2.75 3.72 -3.45
C GLY A 76 -3.00 2.62 -2.41
N ALA A 77 -2.28 2.69 -1.29
CA ALA A 77 -2.41 1.74 -0.17
C ALA A 77 -3.58 2.05 0.78
N ASN A 78 -4.23 3.22 0.65
CA ASN A 78 -5.30 3.62 1.56
C ASN A 78 -6.63 3.08 1.05
N VAL A 79 -7.34 2.33 1.89
CA VAL A 79 -8.68 1.82 1.63
C VAL A 79 -9.69 2.64 2.43
N THR A 80 -10.75 3.06 1.78
CA THR A 80 -11.91 3.69 2.42
C THR A 80 -13.12 2.78 2.28
N PHE A 81 -13.74 2.43 3.41
CA PHE A 81 -14.94 1.63 3.45
C PHE A 81 -16.19 2.52 3.47
N SER A 82 -17.23 2.11 2.76
CA SER A 82 -18.44 2.91 2.60
C SER A 82 -19.68 2.03 2.56
N GLN A 83 -20.81 2.58 3.00
CA GLN A 83 -22.11 1.90 3.00
C GLN A 83 -22.08 0.53 3.69
N VAL A 84 -21.24 0.40 4.72
CA VAL A 84 -21.06 -0.86 5.45
C VAL A 84 -22.26 -1.07 6.37
N ALA A 85 -22.94 -2.20 6.18
CA ALA A 85 -23.97 -2.69 7.07
C ALA A 85 -23.45 -3.91 7.85
N SER A 86 -23.81 -3.96 9.13
CA SER A 86 -23.51 -5.09 10.02
C SER A 86 -24.80 -5.67 10.59
N THR A 87 -24.82 -6.97 10.87
CA THR A 87 -25.83 -7.53 11.76
C THR A 87 -25.65 -6.99 13.19
N ARG A 88 -26.59 -7.27 14.10
CA ARG A 88 -26.52 -6.84 15.51
C ARG A 88 -26.74 -8.02 16.46
N MET A 89 -26.01 -9.10 16.22
CA MET A 89 -25.99 -10.26 17.11
C MET A 89 -25.16 -9.94 18.35
N ALA A 90 -25.53 -10.56 19.47
CA ALA A 90 -24.75 -10.51 20.69
C ALA A 90 -24.09 -11.89 20.89
N CYS A 91 -22.76 -11.93 20.85
CA CYS A 91 -21.97 -13.14 21.06
C CYS A 91 -21.13 -12.98 22.32
N GLU A 92 -21.17 -13.97 23.20
CA GLU A 92 -20.36 -13.96 24.42
C GLU A 92 -18.90 -14.31 24.08
N GLY A 93 -17.95 -13.53 24.59
CA GLY A 93 -16.52 -13.80 24.46
C GLY A 93 -15.93 -13.51 23.07
N VAL A 94 -16.67 -12.86 22.17
CA VAL A 94 -16.16 -12.39 20.87
C VAL A 94 -15.80 -10.92 20.98
N ASP A 95 -14.62 -10.56 20.49
CA ASP A 95 -14.22 -9.17 20.27
C ASP A 95 -14.61 -8.79 18.83
N ASP A 96 -15.67 -7.99 18.71
CA ASP A 96 -16.28 -7.60 17.44
C ASP A 96 -15.71 -6.31 16.85
N TRP A 97 -14.46 -5.96 17.22
CA TRP A 97 -13.79 -4.70 16.87
C TRP A 97 -13.93 -4.32 15.39
N LEU A 98 -13.90 -5.31 14.48
CA LEU A 98 -13.94 -5.06 13.04
C LEU A 98 -15.27 -4.41 12.60
N SER A 99 -16.37 -4.54 13.35
CA SER A 99 -17.60 -3.78 13.09
C SER A 99 -17.41 -2.25 13.11
N GLY A 100 -16.32 -1.75 13.72
CA GLY A 100 -15.95 -0.33 13.74
C GLY A 100 -15.21 0.16 12.51
N LEU A 101 -14.94 -0.69 11.50
CA LEU A 101 -14.11 -0.35 10.35
C LEU A 101 -14.58 0.90 9.58
N ALA A 102 -13.64 1.78 9.24
CA ALA A 102 -13.89 2.97 8.42
C ALA A 102 -12.84 3.18 7.33
N THR A 103 -11.56 3.05 7.68
CA THR A 103 -10.44 3.07 6.73
C THR A 103 -9.48 1.92 7.00
N ALA A 104 -8.61 1.63 6.05
CA ALA A 104 -7.47 0.76 6.27
C ALA A 104 -6.27 1.18 5.43
N VAL A 105 -5.09 0.69 5.80
CA VAL A 105 -3.84 0.85 5.04
C VAL A 105 -3.27 -0.52 4.75
N VAL A 106 -2.94 -0.77 3.49
CA VAL A 106 -2.26 -1.99 3.05
C VAL A 106 -0.75 -1.80 3.13
N SER A 107 -0.07 -2.69 3.84
CA SER A 107 1.39 -2.75 3.90
C SER A 107 1.86 -4.19 3.69
N GLY A 108 2.13 -4.55 2.44
CA GLY A 108 2.46 -5.93 2.06
C GLY A 108 1.26 -6.85 2.29
N ASP A 109 1.41 -7.78 3.22
CA ASP A 109 0.38 -8.75 3.60
C ASP A 109 -0.39 -8.36 4.87
N THR A 110 -0.20 -7.15 5.39
CA THR A 110 -0.96 -6.64 6.54
C THR A 110 -1.93 -5.54 6.11
N LEU A 111 -3.19 -5.68 6.51
CA LEU A 111 -4.23 -4.65 6.42
C LEU A 111 -4.47 -4.06 7.81
N THR A 112 -3.99 -2.84 8.04
CA THR A 112 -4.22 -2.10 9.29
C THR A 112 -5.53 -1.35 9.20
N VAL A 113 -6.49 -1.64 10.09
CA VAL A 113 -7.84 -1.09 10.05
C VAL A 113 -8.00 -0.01 11.12
N SER A 114 -8.67 1.08 10.76
CA SER A 114 -8.98 2.20 11.65
C SER A 114 -10.47 2.51 11.68
N ASP A 115 -10.93 3.04 12.81
CA ASP A 115 -12.30 3.52 13.00
C ASP A 115 -12.53 4.91 12.38
N ALA A 116 -13.76 5.41 12.50
CA ALA A 116 -14.15 6.71 11.96
C ALA A 116 -13.43 7.91 12.60
N SER A 117 -12.79 7.73 13.76
CA SER A 117 -11.95 8.75 14.40
C SER A 117 -10.50 8.72 13.90
N GLY A 118 -10.12 7.69 13.15
CA GLY A 118 -8.76 7.42 12.69
C GLY A 118 -7.93 6.63 13.72
N ALA A 119 -8.55 6.09 14.77
CA ALA A 119 -7.85 5.21 15.70
C ALA A 119 -7.69 3.83 15.09
N GLU A 120 -6.48 3.25 15.18
CA GLU A 120 -6.26 1.86 14.82
C GLU A 120 -7.05 0.93 15.76
N ILE A 121 -7.81 0.01 15.17
CA ILE A 121 -8.67 -0.93 15.90
C ILE A 121 -8.27 -2.39 15.71
N GLY A 122 -7.42 -2.68 14.73
CA GLY A 122 -6.90 -4.02 14.52
C GLY A 122 -6.16 -4.18 13.21
N THR A 123 -5.63 -5.38 12.99
CA THR A 123 -4.95 -5.78 11.76
C THR A 123 -5.51 -7.10 11.26
N LEU A 124 -5.50 -7.28 9.94
CA LEU A 124 -5.80 -8.55 9.28
C LEU A 124 -4.63 -8.91 8.37
N GLU A 125 -4.18 -10.16 8.44
CA GLU A 125 -3.17 -10.69 7.54
C GLU A 125 -3.82 -11.16 6.24
N ARG A 126 -3.13 -11.02 5.11
CA ARG A 126 -3.60 -11.55 3.82
C ARG A 126 -3.71 -13.07 3.94
N ALA A 127 -4.86 -13.60 3.55
CA ALA A 127 -5.06 -15.04 3.54
C ALA A 127 -4.08 -15.67 2.53
N THR A 128 -3.42 -16.73 2.95
CA THR A 128 -2.65 -17.61 2.06
C THR A 128 -3.56 -18.75 1.63
N GLU A 129 -3.60 -19.03 0.33
CA GLU A 129 -4.38 -20.16 -0.23
C GLU A 129 -3.76 -21.52 0.10
#